data_AF-A0A328YYY4-F1
#
_entry.id   AF-A0A328YYY4-F1
#
_cell.length_a   1.000
_cell.length_b   1.000
_cell.length_c   1.000
_cell.angle_alpha   90.00
_cell.angle_beta   90.00
_cell.angle_gamma   90.00
#
_symmetry.space_group_name_H-M   'P 1'
#
loop_
_entity.id
_entity.type
_entity.pdbx_description
1 polymer ?
#
loop_
_entity_poly.entity_id
_entity_poly.type
_entity_poly.pdbx_seq_one_letter_code
_entity_poly.pdbx_strand_id
1 'polypeptide(L)'
;MTGLLQLAKGMDWISTRLSKIAAWAVLAAALISAGNAVIRYGLDLSSNAWLEIQWYLFGTTVMLGAPLVLQLNEHVRVDIIYGKLRGHGPVLVDLFGLVFFLLPVMGLLTWLTWPFFWNMYVTKEMSGNIGGLIRWPAALLLPVGFGAVFLQGVAEIIKRVAHLTGHQRMDTHYEKPVQ
;
A
#
# COMPACT_ATOMS: atom_id res chain seq x y z
N MET A 1 0.72 18.19 21.12
CA MET A 1 1.55 17.67 20.01
C MET A 1 2.13 16.28 20.30
N THR A 2 2.61 16.00 21.52
CA THR A 2 3.20 14.69 21.88
C THR A 2 2.30 13.48 21.59
N GLY A 3 1.00 13.55 21.93
CA GLY A 3 0.06 12.44 21.67
C GLY A 3 -0.18 12.16 20.18
N LEU A 4 -0.27 13.20 19.34
CA LEU A 4 -0.44 13.05 17.89
C LEU A 4 0.82 12.43 17.24
N LEU A 5 2.01 12.83 17.71
CA LEU A 5 3.26 12.25 17.25
C LEU A 5 3.42 10.79 17.68
N GLN A 6 2.92 10.42 18.86
CA GLN A 6 2.87 9.01 19.29
C GLN A 6 1.94 8.18 18.39
N LEU A 7 0.79 8.73 18.01
CA LEU A 7 -0.11 8.09 17.04
C LEU A 7 0.59 7.89 15.70
N ALA A 8 1.26 8.92 15.17
CA ALA A 8 2.00 8.83 13.91
C ALA A 8 3.08 7.75 13.96
N LYS A 9 3.85 7.66 15.05
CA LYS A 9 4.84 6.60 15.27
C LYS A 9 4.21 5.21 15.38
N GLY A 10 3.01 5.12 15.97
CA GLY A 10 2.24 3.88 16.00
C GLY A 10 1.85 3.41 14.60
N MET A 11 1.39 4.32 13.73
CA MET A 11 1.08 4.00 12.34
C MET A 11 2.32 3.59 11.55
N ASP A 12 3.45 4.31 11.72
CA ASP A 12 4.75 3.96 11.13
C ASP A 12 5.17 2.53 11.53
N TRP A 13 4.96 2.15 12.79
CA TRP A 13 5.22 0.79 13.26
C TRP A 13 4.31 -0.24 12.57
N ILE A 14 3.02 0.04 12.44
CA ILE A 14 2.07 -0.85 11.74
C ILE A 14 2.48 -1.02 10.28
N SER A 15 2.75 0.08 9.56
CA SER A 15 3.18 0.07 8.15
C SER A 15 4.44 -0.78 7.96
N THR A 16 5.39 -0.69 8.89
CA THR A 16 6.62 -1.53 8.89
C THR A 16 6.34 -3.01 9.17
N ARG A 17 5.25 -3.35 9.86
CA ARG A 17 4.84 -4.75 10.07
C ARG A 17 4.12 -5.30 8.84
N LEU A 18 3.23 -4.52 8.23
CA LEU A 18 2.55 -4.88 7.00
C LEU A 18 3.53 -5.11 5.85
N SER A 19 4.59 -4.31 5.75
CA SER A 19 5.63 -4.50 4.73
C SER A 19 6.41 -5.81 4.88
N LYS A 20 6.60 -6.32 6.10
CA LYS A 20 7.21 -7.64 6.31
C LYS A 20 6.32 -8.75 5.77
N ILE A 21 5.00 -8.62 5.92
CA ILE A 21 4.04 -9.56 5.32
C ILE A 21 4.12 -9.47 3.79
N ALA A 22 4.18 -8.26 3.23
CA ALA A 22 4.38 -8.04 1.80
C ALA A 22 5.69 -8.69 1.28
N ALA A 23 6.79 -8.56 2.03
CA ALA A 23 8.08 -9.17 1.68
C ALA A 23 8.01 -10.71 1.64
N TRP A 24 7.31 -11.33 2.59
CA TRP A 24 7.07 -12.78 2.55
C TRP A 24 6.10 -13.17 1.43
N ALA A 25 5.08 -12.36 1.15
CA ALA A 25 4.13 -12.61 0.08
C ALA A 25 4.79 -12.61 -1.30
N VAL A 26 5.71 -11.67 -1.58
CA VAL A 26 6.44 -11.65 -2.86
C VAL A 26 7.40 -12.83 -2.99
N LEU A 27 8.07 -13.22 -1.91
CA LEU A 27 8.92 -14.42 -1.90
C LEU A 27 8.09 -15.68 -2.17
N ALA A 28 6.94 -15.81 -1.51
CA ALA A 28 6.02 -16.92 -1.74
C ALA A 28 5.49 -16.93 -3.18
N ALA A 29 5.12 -15.78 -3.73
CA ALA A 29 4.67 -15.65 -5.13
C ALA A 29 5.75 -16.12 -6.11
N ALA A 30 7.02 -15.72 -5.89
CA ALA A 30 8.15 -16.13 -6.72
C ALA A 30 8.40 -17.65 -6.64
N LEU A 31 8.39 -18.22 -5.43
CA LEU A 31 8.58 -19.66 -5.24
C LEU A 31 7.44 -20.49 -5.86
N ILE A 32 6.18 -20.05 -5.71
CA ILE A 32 5.02 -20.72 -6.31
C ILE A 32 5.09 -20.60 -7.83
N SER A 33 5.46 -19.44 -8.38
CA SER A 33 5.62 -19.25 -9.82
C SER A 33 6.72 -20.17 -10.39
N ALA A 34 7.87 -20.26 -9.72
CA ALA A 34 8.95 -21.15 -10.11
C ALA A 34 8.52 -22.63 -10.02
N GLY A 35 7.89 -23.04 -8.93
CA GLY A 35 7.37 -24.40 -8.76
C GLY A 35 6.33 -24.77 -9.80
N ASN A 36 5.40 -23.86 -10.10
CA ASN A 36 4.40 -24.05 -11.13
C ASN A 36 5.03 -24.19 -12.53
N ALA A 37 6.09 -23.44 -12.84
CA ALA A 37 6.82 -23.60 -14.10
C ALA A 37 7.52 -24.96 -14.19
N VAL A 38 8.18 -25.41 -13.12
CA VAL A 38 8.83 -26.73 -13.07
C VAL A 38 7.83 -27.86 -13.26
N ILE A 39 6.68 -27.81 -12.58
CA ILE A 39 5.65 -28.85 -12.71
C ILE A 39 5.02 -28.81 -14.11
N ARG A 40 4.75 -27.61 -14.64
CA ARG A 40 4.11 -27.46 -15.95
C ARG A 40 4.99 -27.94 -17.10
N TYR A 41 6.29 -27.62 -17.08
CA TYR A 41 7.21 -28.00 -18.16
C TYR A 41 7.90 -29.34 -17.91
N GLY A 42 7.97 -29.81 -16.66
CA GLY A 42 8.60 -31.08 -16.32
C GLY A 42 7.63 -32.27 -16.25
N LEU A 43 6.37 -32.03 -15.86
CA LEU A 43 5.36 -33.08 -15.61
C LEU A 43 4.07 -32.91 -16.43
N ASP A 44 3.99 -31.88 -17.29
CA ASP A 44 2.79 -31.52 -18.08
C ASP A 44 1.50 -31.35 -17.26
N LEU A 45 1.63 -31.11 -15.95
CA LEU A 45 0.51 -30.85 -15.04
C LEU A 45 0.33 -29.34 -14.84
N SER A 46 -0.92 -28.87 -14.89
CA SER A 46 -1.24 -27.46 -14.66
C SER A 46 -2.50 -27.32 -13.80
N SER A 47 -2.49 -26.36 -12.87
CA SER A 47 -3.62 -26.04 -12.01
C SER A 47 -3.88 -24.54 -12.00
N ASN A 48 -5.14 -24.15 -12.24
CA ASN A 48 -5.54 -22.74 -12.21
C ASN A 48 -5.42 -22.12 -10.81
N ALA A 49 -5.59 -22.91 -9.75
CA ALA A 49 -5.41 -22.44 -8.37
C ALA A 49 -3.99 -21.92 -8.11
N TRP A 50 -2.98 -22.60 -8.68
CA TRP A 50 -1.57 -22.23 -8.53
C TRP A 50 -1.24 -20.94 -9.28
N LEU A 51 -1.96 -20.65 -10.36
CA LEU A 51 -1.86 -19.37 -11.04
C LEU A 51 -2.57 -18.29 -10.25
N GLU A 52 -3.82 -18.53 -9.84
CA GLU A 52 -4.63 -17.53 -9.11
C GLU A 52 -4.02 -17.08 -7.78
N ILE A 53 -3.43 -18.00 -7.00
CA ILE A 53 -2.79 -17.63 -5.73
C ILE A 53 -1.64 -16.64 -5.92
N GLN A 54 -0.95 -16.68 -7.08
CA GLN A 54 0.13 -15.73 -7.38
C GLN A 54 -0.43 -14.31 -7.52
N TRP A 55 -1.61 -14.14 -8.12
CA TRP A 55 -2.28 -12.84 -8.22
C TRP A 55 -2.68 -12.32 -6.83
N TYR A 56 -3.13 -13.22 -5.95
CA TYR A 56 -3.54 -12.83 -4.59
C TYR A 56 -2.33 -12.40 -3.75
N LEU A 57 -1.23 -13.14 -3.85
CA LEU A 57 0.02 -12.79 -3.19
C LEU A 57 0.63 -11.51 -3.76
N PHE A 58 0.57 -11.30 -5.08
CA PHE A 58 0.98 -10.04 -5.70
C PHE A 58 0.14 -8.86 -5.19
N GLY A 59 -1.19 -9.01 -5.16
CA GLY A 59 -2.09 -8.03 -4.57
C GLY A 59 -1.76 -7.75 -3.10
N THR A 60 -1.38 -8.78 -2.33
CA THR A 60 -0.98 -8.65 -0.93
C THR A 60 0.29 -7.81 -0.80
N THR A 61 1.29 -8.07 -1.66
CA THR A 61 2.54 -7.30 -1.70
C THR A 61 2.28 -5.82 -1.94
N VAL A 62 1.45 -5.49 -2.94
CA VAL A 62 1.17 -4.09 -3.30
C VAL A 62 0.33 -3.42 -2.21
N MET A 63 -0.77 -4.03 -1.79
CA MET A 63 -1.71 -3.41 -0.84
C MET A 63 -1.11 -3.22 0.55
N LEU A 64 -0.31 -4.18 1.04
CA LEU A 64 0.33 -4.09 2.35
C LEU A 64 1.68 -3.36 2.33
N GLY A 65 2.33 -3.29 1.15
CA GLY A 65 3.58 -2.56 0.97
C GLY A 65 3.42 -1.06 0.74
N ALA A 66 2.31 -0.64 0.11
CA ALA A 66 2.06 0.77 -0.23
C ALA A 66 2.15 1.76 0.96
N PRO A 67 1.62 1.45 2.17
CA PRO A 67 1.78 2.34 3.33
C PRO A 67 3.25 2.60 3.69
N LEU A 68 4.11 1.58 3.62
CA LEU A 68 5.54 1.77 3.92
C LEU A 68 6.21 2.69 2.89
N VAL A 69 5.90 2.52 1.60
CA VAL A 69 6.46 3.39 0.55
C VAL A 69 6.04 4.85 0.79
N LEU A 70 4.86 5.08 1.38
CA LEU A 70 4.36 6.43 1.70
C LEU A 70 5.13 6.99 2.90
N GLN A 71 5.34 6.16 3.93
CA GLN A 71 6.14 6.49 5.09
C GLN A 71 7.58 6.89 4.73
N LEU A 72 8.20 6.15 3.81
CA LEU A 72 9.57 6.39 3.36
C LEU A 72 9.66 7.57 2.37
N ASN A 73 8.53 8.14 1.95
CA ASN A 73 8.46 9.16 0.89
C ASN A 73 9.12 8.70 -0.43
N GLU A 74 9.09 7.40 -0.73
CA GLU A 74 9.67 6.78 -1.93
C GLU A 74 8.64 6.59 -3.06
N HIS A 75 7.51 7.30 -2.97
CA HIS A 75 6.53 7.33 -4.05
C HIS A 75 7.08 8.12 -5.23
N VAL A 76 6.82 7.62 -6.45
CA VAL A 76 7.15 8.36 -7.67
C VAL A 76 6.40 9.68 -7.67
N ARG A 77 7.13 10.78 -7.47
CA ARG A 77 6.62 12.15 -7.53
C ARG A 77 6.89 12.74 -8.90
N VAL A 78 5.86 13.30 -9.53
CA VAL A 78 6.01 14.07 -10.77
C VAL A 78 6.25 15.53 -10.39
N ASP A 79 7.50 15.88 -10.12
CA ASP A 79 7.86 17.19 -9.57
C ASP A 79 8.20 18.23 -10.64
N ILE A 80 7.18 18.97 -11.07
CA ILE A 80 7.35 20.15 -11.95
C ILE A 80 7.70 21.41 -11.13
N ILE A 81 7.17 21.52 -9.90
CA ILE A 81 7.24 22.74 -9.06
C ILE A 81 8.12 22.53 -7.82
N TYR A 82 8.19 21.31 -7.29
CA TYR A 82 8.79 21.00 -5.99
C TYR A 82 10.28 21.38 -5.89
N GLY A 83 11.07 21.07 -6.93
CA GLY A 83 12.50 21.37 -6.97
C GLY A 83 12.85 22.87 -7.07
N LYS A 84 11.86 23.76 -7.25
CA LYS A 84 12.06 25.21 -7.31
C LYS A 84 11.73 25.92 -6.00
N LEU A 85 11.09 25.23 -5.05
CA LEU A 85 10.62 25.82 -3.79
C LEU A 85 11.73 25.80 -2.73
N ARG A 86 11.80 26.86 -1.92
CA ARG A 86 12.74 27.01 -0.79
C ARG A 86 11.98 27.11 0.54
N GLY A 87 12.65 26.76 1.64
CA GLY A 87 12.07 26.85 2.98
C GLY A 87 10.91 25.86 3.19
N HIS A 88 9.77 26.35 3.66
CA HIS A 88 8.60 25.52 3.97
C HIS A 88 7.71 25.18 2.76
N GLY A 89 7.97 25.74 1.58
CA GLY A 89 7.17 25.54 0.37
C GLY A 89 6.92 24.07 -0.02
N PRO A 90 7.95 23.20 -0.04
CA PRO A 90 7.77 21.77 -0.35
C PRO A 90 6.80 21.08 0.61
N VAL A 91 6.91 21.36 1.91
CA VAL A 91 6.07 20.77 2.96
C VAL A 91 4.60 21.18 2.82
N LEU A 92 4.35 22.43 2.41
CA LEU A 92 3.00 22.93 2.12
C LEU A 92 2.38 22.24 0.90
N VAL A 93 3.15 22.01 -0.16
CA VAL A 93 2.69 21.28 -1.36
C VAL A 93 2.35 19.84 -1.01
N ASP A 94 3.21 19.16 -0.24
CA ASP A 94 2.94 17.82 0.24
C ASP A 94 1.67 17.76 1.11
N LEU A 95 1.52 18.72 2.04
CA LEU A 95 0.35 18.79 2.92
C LEU A 95 -0.93 18.97 2.09
N PHE A 96 -0.90 19.83 1.08
CA PHE A 96 -2.00 20.01 0.15
C PHE A 96 -2.29 18.73 -0.64
N GLY A 97 -1.27 18.08 -1.17
CA GLY A 97 -1.37 16.78 -1.86
C GLY A 97 -2.04 15.70 -0.99
N LEU A 98 -1.58 15.57 0.24
CA LEU A 98 -2.08 14.59 1.20
C LEU A 98 -3.53 14.86 1.59
N VAL A 99 -3.87 16.11 1.90
CA VAL A 99 -5.20 16.47 2.41
C VAL A 99 -6.27 16.49 1.32
N PHE A 100 -5.96 17.02 0.12
CA PHE A 100 -6.97 17.24 -0.91
C PHE A 100 -7.04 16.12 -1.96
N PHE A 101 -5.98 15.33 -2.12
CA PHE A 101 -5.98 14.25 -3.09
C PHE A 101 -5.87 12.87 -2.43
N LEU A 102 -4.84 12.64 -1.61
CA LEU A 102 -4.61 11.30 -1.07
C LEU A 102 -5.71 10.87 -0.09
N LEU A 103 -5.99 11.65 0.95
CA LEU A 103 -6.99 11.26 1.96
C LEU A 103 -8.40 11.09 1.38
N PRO A 104 -8.95 12.00 0.55
CA PRO A 104 -10.29 11.84 0.02
C PRO A 104 -10.41 10.62 -0.89
N VAL A 105 -9.40 10.39 -1.75
CA VAL A 105 -9.40 9.23 -2.65
C VAL A 105 -9.24 7.93 -1.88
N MET A 106 -8.27 7.83 -0.96
CA MET A 106 -8.07 6.60 -0.18
C MET A 106 -9.26 6.31 0.75
N GLY A 107 -9.86 7.35 1.34
CA GLY A 107 -11.08 7.22 2.14
C GLY A 107 -12.27 6.73 1.31
N LEU A 108 -12.49 7.33 0.13
CA LEU A 108 -13.54 6.91 -0.80
C LEU A 108 -13.34 5.47 -1.27
N LEU A 109 -12.13 5.09 -1.68
CA LEU A 109 -11.83 3.73 -2.13
C LEU A 109 -12.02 2.71 -1.00
N THR A 110 -11.61 3.04 0.23
CA THR A 110 -11.86 2.17 1.39
C THR A 110 -13.35 1.97 1.61
N TRP A 111 -14.14 3.04 1.53
CA TRP A 111 -15.59 2.98 1.70
C TRP A 111 -16.29 2.19 0.59
N LEU A 112 -15.90 2.37 -0.67
CA LEU A 112 -16.50 1.66 -1.82
C LEU A 112 -16.12 0.18 -1.87
N THR A 113 -14.91 -0.17 -1.45
CA THR A 113 -14.42 -1.56 -1.51
C THR A 113 -14.86 -2.41 -0.33
N TRP A 114 -15.29 -1.80 0.78
CA TRP A 114 -15.87 -2.53 1.91
C TRP A 114 -17.12 -3.35 1.56
N PRO A 115 -18.20 -2.78 0.97
CA PRO A 115 -19.38 -3.55 0.60
C PRO A 115 -19.08 -4.60 -0.48
N PHE A 116 -18.12 -4.33 -1.36
CA PHE A 116 -17.64 -5.30 -2.36
C PHE A 116 -17.01 -6.53 -1.69
N PHE A 117 -16.07 -6.32 -0.76
CA PHE A 117 -15.52 -7.41 0.05
C PHE A 117 -16.62 -8.15 0.83
N TRP A 118 -17.50 -7.41 1.50
CA TRP A 118 -18.55 -7.99 2.34
C TRP A 118 -19.49 -8.89 1.54
N ASN A 119 -19.88 -8.45 0.34
CA ASN A 119 -20.70 -9.26 -0.55
C ASN A 119 -20.00 -10.57 -0.90
N MET A 120 -18.74 -10.52 -1.37
CA MET A 120 -17.96 -11.73 -1.71
C MET A 120 -17.73 -12.66 -0.52
N TYR A 121 -17.60 -12.11 0.68
CA TYR A 121 -17.45 -12.90 1.91
C TYR A 121 -18.74 -13.66 2.26
N VAL A 122 -19.89 -13.00 2.17
CA VAL A 122 -21.19 -13.60 2.48
C VAL A 122 -21.61 -14.61 1.41
N THR A 123 -21.42 -14.30 0.13
CA THR A 123 -21.78 -15.19 -0.99
C THR A 123 -20.80 -16.35 -1.16
N LYS A 124 -19.62 -16.29 -0.52
CA LYS A 124 -18.51 -17.25 -0.69
C LYS A 124 -18.18 -17.47 -2.17
N GLU A 125 -18.11 -16.38 -2.91
CA GLU A 125 -17.91 -16.43 -4.35
C GLU A 125 -16.58 -17.12 -4.72
N MET A 126 -16.68 -18.10 -5.61
CA MET A 126 -15.54 -18.85 -6.14
C MET A 126 -15.12 -18.30 -7.50
N SER A 127 -13.84 -18.44 -7.84
CA SER A 127 -13.38 -18.10 -9.17
C SER A 127 -14.06 -18.96 -10.24
N GLY A 128 -14.44 -18.33 -11.35
CA GLY A 128 -15.06 -18.99 -12.50
C GLY A 128 -14.12 -19.91 -13.27
N ASN A 129 -12.84 -19.96 -12.92
CA ASN A 129 -11.91 -20.93 -13.47
C ASN A 129 -12.14 -22.31 -12.85
N ILE A 130 -11.97 -23.36 -13.64
CA ILE A 130 -12.06 -24.75 -13.15
C ILE A 130 -10.96 -24.97 -12.10
N GLY A 131 -11.37 -25.34 -10.89
CA GLY A 131 -10.47 -25.47 -9.74
C GLY A 131 -10.00 -24.15 -9.14
N GLY A 132 -10.69 -23.04 -9.40
CA GLY A 132 -10.34 -21.71 -8.92
C GLY A 132 -10.53 -21.50 -7.41
N LEU A 133 -9.94 -20.43 -6.89
CA LEU A 133 -9.92 -20.10 -5.46
C LEU A 133 -11.13 -19.26 -5.06
N ILE A 134 -11.40 -19.24 -3.75
CA ILE A 134 -12.37 -18.33 -3.16
C ILE A 134 -11.88 -16.89 -3.31
N ARG A 135 -12.76 -15.95 -3.67
CA ARG A 135 -12.38 -14.57 -4.08
C ARG A 135 -12.24 -13.58 -2.94
N TRP A 136 -12.96 -13.79 -1.83
CA TRP A 136 -12.99 -12.82 -0.73
C TRP A 136 -11.62 -12.46 -0.15
N PRO A 137 -10.59 -13.33 -0.08
CA PRO A 137 -9.29 -12.94 0.47
C PRO A 137 -8.63 -11.85 -0.37
N ALA A 138 -8.70 -11.94 -1.70
CA ALA A 138 -8.19 -10.91 -2.59
C ALA A 138 -9.03 -9.63 -2.48
N ALA A 139 -10.35 -9.75 -2.35
CA ALA A 139 -11.23 -8.60 -2.19
C ALA A 139 -10.99 -7.86 -0.86
N LEU A 140 -10.67 -8.57 0.22
CA LEU A 140 -10.35 -7.99 1.53
C LEU A 140 -9.08 -7.13 1.51
N LEU A 141 -8.11 -7.48 0.66
CA LEU A 141 -6.88 -6.69 0.53
C LEU A 141 -7.13 -5.27 0.05
N LEU A 142 -8.23 -5.02 -0.66
CA LEU A 142 -8.58 -3.68 -1.15
C LEU A 142 -8.90 -2.70 0.00
N PRO A 143 -9.96 -2.92 0.83
CA PRO A 143 -10.26 -1.99 1.92
C PRO A 143 -9.13 -1.96 2.97
N VAL A 144 -8.43 -3.07 3.19
CA VAL A 144 -7.28 -3.11 4.11
C VAL A 144 -6.11 -2.27 3.60
N GLY A 145 -5.74 -2.41 2.33
CA GLY A 145 -4.64 -1.67 1.71
C GLY A 145 -4.95 -0.17 1.63
N PHE A 146 -6.12 0.19 1.10
CA PHE A 146 -6.53 1.59 1.01
C PHE A 146 -6.68 2.24 2.39
N GLY A 147 -7.26 1.51 3.35
CA GLY A 147 -7.38 1.97 4.73
C GLY A 147 -6.02 2.16 5.40
N ALA A 148 -5.06 1.27 5.17
CA ALA A 148 -3.71 1.40 5.69
C ALA A 148 -2.98 2.62 5.09
N VAL A 149 -3.11 2.86 3.78
CA VAL A 149 -2.55 4.06 3.13
C VAL A 149 -3.21 5.33 3.66
N PHE A 150 -4.53 5.33 3.88
CA PHE A 150 -5.24 6.45 4.49
C PHE A 150 -4.69 6.78 5.88
N LEU A 151 -4.56 5.77 6.75
CA LEU A 151 -4.01 5.93 8.10
C LEU A 151 -2.56 6.43 8.08
N GLN A 152 -1.74 5.91 7.17
CA GLN A 152 -0.39 6.41 6.97
C GLN A 152 -0.39 7.86 6.47
N GLY A 153 -1.29 8.22 5.56
CA GLY A 153 -1.47 9.60 5.09
C GLY A 153 -1.78 10.58 6.23
N VAL A 154 -2.62 10.17 7.19
CA VAL A 154 -2.87 10.95 8.41
C VAL A 154 -1.59 11.11 9.25
N ALA A 155 -0.80 10.05 9.42
CA ALA A 155 0.47 10.13 10.13
C ALA A 155 1.48 11.07 9.43
N GLU A 156 1.54 11.03 8.11
CA GLU A 156 2.37 11.91 7.28
C GLU A 156 1.96 13.40 7.40
N ILE A 157 0.65 13.67 7.49
CA ILE A 157 0.12 15.02 7.73
C ILE A 157 0.53 15.52 9.11
N ILE A 158 0.38 14.68 10.15
CA ILE A 158 0.78 15.03 11.52
C ILE A 158 2.27 15.38 11.59
N LYS A 159 3.14 14.58 10.96
CA LYS A 159 4.58 14.82 10.92
C LYS A 159 4.93 16.14 10.23
N ARG A 160 4.28 16.46 9.11
CA ARG A 160 4.48 17.73 8.37
C ARG A 160 3.97 18.94 9.15
N VAL A 161 2.83 18.85 9.81
CA VAL A 161 2.31 19.92 10.69
C VAL A 161 3.22 20.12 11.91
N ALA A 162 3.73 19.05 12.52
CA ALA A 162 4.70 19.12 13.60
C ALA A 162 6.01 19.78 13.15
N HIS A 163 6.41 19.56 11.90
CA HIS A 163 7.57 20.23 11.32
C HIS A 163 7.36 21.74 11.12
N LEU A 164 6.21 22.15 10.56
CA LEU A 164 5.87 23.56 10.37
C LEU A 164 5.72 24.33 11.69
N THR A 165 5.31 23.65 12.76
CA THR A 165 5.18 24.23 14.10
C THR A 165 6.49 24.18 14.91
N GLY A 166 7.61 23.75 14.32
CA GLY A 166 8.93 23.73 14.96
C GLY A 166 9.14 22.61 16.00
N HIS A 167 8.22 21.65 16.11
CA HIS A 167 8.30 20.56 17.09
C HIS A 167 9.15 19.37 16.60
N GLN A 168 9.42 19.26 15.29
CA GLN A 168 10.31 18.27 14.69
C GLN A 168 11.05 18.84 13.48
N ARG A 169 12.30 18.42 13.24
CA ARG A 169 12.97 18.62 11.95
C ARG A 169 12.68 17.42 11.05
N MET A 170 12.01 17.67 9.92
CA MET A 170 11.92 16.73 8.80
C MET A 170 12.99 17.10 7.79
N ASP A 171 13.67 16.09 7.26
CA ASP A 171 14.54 16.27 6.12
C ASP A 171 13.67 16.22 4.86
N THR A 172 13.66 17.30 4.08
CA THR A 172 12.88 17.40 2.84
C THR A 172 13.76 17.15 1.62
N HIS A 173 14.88 16.44 1.80
CA HIS A 173 15.81 16.15 0.71
C HIS A 173 15.10 15.33 -0.37
N TYR A 174 14.99 15.91 -1.56
CA TYR A 174 14.42 15.26 -2.74
C TYR A 174 15.57 14.95 -3.70
N GLU A 175 15.81 13.66 -3.91
CA GLU A 175 16.72 13.20 -4.95
C GLU A 175 15.92 13.01 -6.23
N LYS A 176 16.25 13.78 -7.28
CA LYS A 176 15.63 13.59 -8.59
C LYS A 176 16.04 12.21 -9.09
N PRO A 177 15.10 11.36 -9.57
CA PRO A 177 15.48 10.13 -10.24
C PRO A 177 16.37 10.49 -11.43
N VAL A 178 17.57 9.93 -11.46
CA VAL A 178 18.47 9.97 -12.62
C VAL A 178 17.77 9.23 -13.76
N GLN A 179 17.18 9.99 -14.68
CA GLN A 179 16.64 9.48 -15.94
C GLN A 179 17.78 9.29 -16.94
#